data_AF-A0A6D2IJ18-F1
#
_entry.id   AF-A0A6D2IJ18-F1
#
_cell.length_a   1.000
_cell.length_b   1.000
_cell.length_c   1.000
_cell.angle_alpha   90.00
_cell.angle_beta   90.00
_cell.angle_gamma   90.00
#
_symmetry.space_group_name_H-M   'P 1'
#
loop_
_entity.id
_entity.type
_entity.pdbx_description
1 polymer ?
#
loop_
_entity_poly.entity_id
_entity_poly.type
_entity_poly.pdbx_seq_one_letter_code
_entity_poly.pdbx_strand_id
1 'polypeptide(L)'
;MSSIADNTFSMSTMSDALQNIRFSRGISASIPPPGFYPRASDTRLNPLFNLMTSGEGVAHFKEMTSKLDRSQLHMMVSLLTSDSDYFMEVVRNKYGSRRVQKLLGIS
;
A
#
# COMPACT_ATOMS: atom_id res chain seq x y z
N MET A 1 15.40 -46.43 35.78
CA MET A 1 15.77 -45.06 35.37
C MET A 1 16.12 -45.15 33.88
N SER A 2 15.58 -44.42 32.92
CA SER A 2 14.57 -43.35 32.86
C SER A 2 13.96 -43.33 31.46
N SER A 3 12.68 -43.01 31.41
CA SER A 3 11.84 -42.48 30.31
C SER A 3 12.25 -42.63 28.84
N ILE A 4 11.46 -43.42 28.11
CA ILE A 4 11.10 -43.12 26.72
C ILE A 4 10.28 -41.83 26.74
N ALA A 5 10.82 -40.76 26.18
CA ALA A 5 10.09 -39.55 25.87
C ALA A 5 9.90 -39.52 24.35
N ASP A 6 8.72 -39.97 23.92
CA ASP A 6 8.18 -39.72 22.58
C ASP A 6 7.81 -38.25 22.47
N ASN A 7 8.71 -37.46 21.93
CA ASN A 7 8.41 -36.11 21.47
C ASN A 7 9.38 -35.73 20.34
N THR A 8 9.30 -36.51 19.26
CA THR A 8 9.75 -36.05 17.95
C THR A 8 8.73 -35.06 17.40
N PHE A 9 8.70 -33.85 17.96
CA PHE A 9 8.20 -32.70 17.20
C PHE A 9 9.21 -32.46 16.09
N SER A 10 8.97 -33.12 14.96
CA SER A 10 9.75 -32.98 13.75
C SER A 10 9.74 -31.51 13.32
N MET A 11 10.90 -30.85 13.36
CA MET A 11 11.10 -29.45 12.99
C MET A 11 10.94 -29.21 11.46
N SER A 12 10.46 -30.21 10.73
CA SER A 12 10.24 -30.22 9.29
C SER A 12 8.92 -29.56 8.86
N THR A 13 7.99 -29.34 9.79
CA THR A 13 6.62 -28.89 9.46
C THR A 13 6.51 -27.43 9.04
N MET A 14 7.45 -26.55 9.44
CA MET A 14 7.44 -25.14 8.99
C MET A 14 7.98 -24.97 7.57
N SER A 15 8.98 -25.75 7.16
CA SER A 15 9.49 -25.70 5.79
C SER A 15 8.47 -26.27 4.80
N ASP A 16 7.79 -27.37 5.16
CA ASP A 16 6.70 -27.94 4.36
C ASP A 16 5.46 -27.02 4.31
N ALA A 17 5.16 -26.29 5.40
CA ALA A 17 4.11 -25.28 5.39
C ALA A 17 4.44 -24.10 4.46
N LEU A 18 5.70 -23.67 4.37
CA LEU A 18 6.13 -22.63 3.43
C LEU A 18 6.17 -23.13 1.98
N GLN A 19 6.50 -24.40 1.75
CA GLN A 19 6.47 -25.01 0.41
C GLN A 19 5.04 -25.16 -0.12
N ASN A 20 4.06 -25.45 0.75
CA ASN A 20 2.64 -25.45 0.39
C ASN A 20 2.08 -24.05 0.07
N ILE A 21 2.72 -22.97 0.53
CA ILE A 21 2.36 -21.59 0.15
C ILE A 21 2.86 -21.25 -1.26
N ARG A 22 3.85 -21.98 -1.80
CA ARG A 22 4.46 -21.60 -3.09
C ARG A 22 3.80 -22.14 -4.35
N PHE A 23 2.98 -23.20 -4.34
CA PHE A 23 2.40 -23.71 -5.60
C PHE A 23 1.01 -24.33 -5.50
N SER A 24 0.12 -23.78 -4.67
CA SER A 24 -1.33 -24.03 -4.83
C SER A 24 -1.86 -23.25 -6.04
N ARG A 25 -1.55 -23.81 -7.21
CA ARG A 25 -2.14 -23.52 -8.52
C ARG A 25 -3.64 -23.74 -8.44
N GLY A 26 -4.36 -22.70 -8.05
CA GLY A 26 -5.80 -22.75 -7.86
C GLY A 26 -6.46 -21.37 -7.80
N ILE A 27 -5.82 -20.32 -8.31
CA ILE A 27 -6.57 -19.17 -8.78
C ILE A 27 -6.97 -19.50 -10.21
N SER A 28 -8.28 -19.63 -10.45
CA SER A 28 -8.84 -19.45 -11.79
C SER A 28 -8.32 -18.09 -12.25
N ALA A 29 -7.27 -18.12 -13.06
CA ALA A 29 -6.77 -16.94 -13.71
C ALA A 29 -7.85 -16.58 -14.73
N SER A 30 -8.85 -15.82 -14.30
CA SER A 30 -9.53 -14.91 -15.21
C SER A 30 -8.41 -14.04 -15.76
N ILE A 31 -7.86 -14.44 -16.90
CA ILE A 31 -6.99 -13.60 -17.70
C ILE A 31 -7.82 -12.35 -17.89
N PRO A 32 -7.46 -11.22 -17.26
CA PRO A 32 -8.22 -10.02 -17.45
C PRO A 32 -8.19 -9.71 -18.94
N PRO A 33 -9.28 -9.19 -19.51
CA PRO A 33 -9.26 -8.74 -20.89
C PRO A 33 -8.01 -7.85 -21.10
N PRO A 34 -7.32 -7.96 -22.25
CA PRO A 34 -6.18 -7.11 -22.55
C PRO A 34 -6.50 -5.64 -22.20
N GLY A 35 -5.81 -5.09 -21.20
CA GLY A 35 -6.11 -3.77 -20.63
C GLY A 35 -6.61 -3.75 -19.17
N PHE A 36 -6.86 -4.91 -18.54
CA PHE A 36 -7.35 -5.01 -17.16
C PHE A 36 -6.39 -5.76 -16.21
N TYR A 37 -5.09 -5.61 -16.40
CA TYR A 37 -4.10 -6.14 -15.45
C TYR A 37 -4.47 -5.69 -14.04
N PRO A 38 -4.58 -6.59 -13.03
CA PRO A 38 -4.61 -6.17 -11.64
C PRO A 38 -3.30 -5.41 -11.46
N ARG A 39 -3.40 -4.08 -11.34
CA ARG A 39 -2.26 -3.25 -11.06
C ARG A 39 -1.86 -3.59 -9.62
N ALA A 40 -1.01 -4.60 -9.49
CA ALA A 40 -0.26 -4.90 -8.28
C ALA A 40 0.78 -3.79 -8.11
N SER A 41 0.31 -2.56 -7.96
CA SER A 41 1.12 -1.53 -7.37
C SER A 41 0.79 -1.58 -5.89
N ASP A 42 1.80 -1.82 -5.07
CA ASP A 42 1.80 -1.63 -3.63
C ASP A 42 1.52 -0.15 -3.24
N THR A 43 0.66 0.55 -3.96
CA THR A 43 0.21 1.91 -3.69
C THR A 43 -0.47 1.99 -2.33
N ARG A 44 -1.12 0.91 -1.87
CA ARG A 44 -1.65 0.79 -0.50
C ARG A 44 -0.57 0.70 0.59
N LEU A 45 0.66 0.29 0.24
CA LEU A 45 1.81 0.31 1.15
C LEU A 45 2.63 1.60 1.01
N ASN A 46 2.26 2.49 0.09
CA ASN A 46 2.94 3.77 -0.08
C ASN A 46 2.54 4.73 1.07
N PRO A 47 3.50 5.19 1.92
CA PRO A 47 3.22 6.13 2.99
C PRO A 47 2.55 7.41 2.51
N LEU A 48 2.90 7.90 1.31
CA LEU A 48 2.26 9.06 0.69
C LEU A 48 0.79 8.79 0.38
N PHE A 49 0.47 7.60 -0.14
CA PHE A 49 -0.92 7.26 -0.45
C PHE A 49 -1.77 7.24 0.81
N ASN A 50 -1.28 6.59 1.87
CA ASN A 50 -1.96 6.54 3.16
C ASN A 50 -2.07 7.95 3.76
N LEU A 51 -1.02 8.76 3.65
CA LEU A 51 -1.05 10.16 4.07
C LEU A 51 -2.05 11.00 3.26
N MET A 52 -2.37 10.64 2.03
CA MET A 52 -3.35 11.36 1.21
C MET A 52 -4.77 10.81 1.39
N THR A 53 -4.96 9.52 1.67
CA THR A 53 -6.27 8.87 1.61
C THR A 53 -6.83 8.40 2.95
N SER A 54 -6.02 8.33 4.01
CA SER A 54 -6.48 7.92 5.35
C SER A 54 -7.26 9.02 6.06
N GLY A 55 -8.28 8.65 6.83
CA GLY A 55 -9.00 9.59 7.70
C GLY A 55 -8.17 10.06 8.90
N GLU A 56 -7.33 9.18 9.44
CA GLU A 56 -6.46 9.45 10.59
C GLU A 56 -5.28 10.37 10.22
N GLY A 57 -4.84 10.36 8.95
CA GLY A 57 -3.73 11.17 8.46
C GLY A 57 -3.98 12.68 8.37
N VAL A 58 -5.12 13.20 8.86
CA VAL A 58 -5.43 14.65 8.75
C VAL A 58 -4.46 15.49 9.58
N ALA A 59 -4.21 15.09 10.83
CA ALA A 59 -3.28 15.79 11.70
C ALA A 59 -1.86 15.76 11.13
N HIS A 60 -1.40 14.58 10.70
CA HIS A 60 -0.09 14.39 10.07
C HIS A 60 0.07 15.19 8.77
N PHE A 61 -0.96 15.22 7.92
CA PHE A 61 -0.93 16.01 6.70
C PHE A 61 -0.83 17.51 6.99
N LYS A 62 -1.60 18.01 7.96
CA LYS A 62 -1.55 19.43 8.37
C LYS A 62 -0.20 19.80 8.97
N GLU A 63 0.32 18.97 9.86
CA GLU A 63 1.64 19.17 10.46
C GLU A 63 2.73 19.20 9.39
N MET A 64 2.74 18.22 8.49
CA MET A 64 3.72 18.15 7.41
C MET A 64 3.62 19.38 6.49
N THR A 65 2.44 19.69 5.96
CA THR A 65 2.27 20.85 5.06
C THR A 65 2.59 22.20 5.71
N SER A 66 2.52 22.30 7.05
CA SER A 66 2.95 23.49 7.78
C SER A 66 4.47 23.64 7.94
N LYS A 67 5.22 22.54 7.85
CA LYS A 67 6.68 22.50 8.02
C LYS A 67 7.45 22.52 6.71
N LEU A 68 6.84 22.04 5.63
CA LEU A 68 7.47 21.98 4.31
C LEU A 68 7.58 23.36 3.67
N ASP A 69 8.72 23.63 3.04
CA ASP A 69 8.87 24.81 2.19
C ASP A 69 8.19 24.62 0.82
N ARG A 70 8.15 25.68 0.03
CA ARG A 70 7.54 25.67 -1.31
C ARG A 70 8.16 24.62 -2.24
N SER A 71 9.48 24.45 -2.23
CA SER A 71 10.16 23.48 -3.10
C SER A 71 9.74 22.05 -2.76
N GLN A 72 9.67 21.74 -1.47
CA GLN A 72 9.26 20.43 -0.97
C GLN A 72 7.78 20.14 -1.27
N LEU A 73 6.91 21.15 -1.13
CA LEU A 73 5.51 21.04 -1.54
C LEU A 73 5.38 20.77 -3.05
N HIS A 74 6.15 21.48 -3.88
CA HIS A 74 6.20 21.23 -5.32
C HIS A 74 6.69 19.81 -5.66
N MET A 75 7.68 19.29 -4.92
CA MET A 75 8.15 17.92 -5.08
C MET A 75 7.05 16.91 -4.73
N MET A 76 6.31 17.13 -3.64
CA MET A 76 5.17 16.26 -3.30
C MET A 76 4.09 16.27 -4.37
N VAL A 77 3.74 17.45 -4.90
CA VAL A 77 2.78 17.57 -6.00
C VAL A 77 3.29 16.84 -7.24
N SER A 78 4.58 16.98 -7.57
CA SER A 78 5.20 16.30 -8.71
C SER A 78 5.15 14.78 -8.55
N LEU A 79 5.47 14.26 -7.37
CA LEU A 79 5.39 12.82 -7.08
C LEU A 79 3.95 12.32 -7.16
N LEU A 80 3.01 13.07 -6.57
CA LEU A 80 1.59 12.73 -6.54
C LEU A 80 0.94 12.71 -7.93
N THR A 81 1.38 13.60 -8.82
CA THR A 81 0.81 13.77 -10.18
C THR A 81 1.61 13.03 -11.26
N SER A 82 2.75 12.42 -10.91
CA SER A 82 3.62 11.70 -11.85
C SER A 82 2.95 10.47 -12.48
N ASP A 83 2.04 9.83 -11.74
CA ASP A 83 1.29 8.67 -12.21
C ASP A 83 -0.21 9.00 -12.20
N SER A 84 -0.82 8.96 -13.39
CA SER A 84 -2.21 9.35 -13.58
C SER A 84 -3.20 8.44 -12.86
N ASP A 85 -2.96 7.13 -12.84
CA ASP A 85 -3.87 6.18 -12.18
C ASP A 85 -3.81 6.36 -10.67
N TYR A 86 -2.60 6.50 -10.13
CA TYR A 86 -2.35 6.79 -8.72
C TYR A 86 -3.01 8.10 -8.30
N PHE A 87 -2.78 9.15 -9.08
CA PHE A 87 -3.37 10.47 -8.83
C PHE A 87 -4.90 10.38 -8.84
N MET A 88 -5.48 9.68 -9.82
CA MET A 88 -6.92 9.47 -9.90
C MET A 88 -7.46 8.69 -8.71
N GLU A 89 -6.76 7.67 -8.22
CA GLU A 89 -7.17 6.91 -7.03
C GLU A 89 -7.19 7.82 -5.78
N VAL A 90 -6.19 8.69 -5.62
CA VAL A 90 -6.15 9.68 -4.54
C VAL A 90 -7.29 10.70 -4.67
N VAL A 91 -7.50 11.28 -5.85
CA VAL A 91 -8.54 12.32 -6.05
C VAL A 91 -9.94 11.75 -5.86
N ARG A 92 -10.19 10.50 -6.25
CA ARG A 92 -11.49 9.84 -6.04
C ARG A 92 -11.77 9.56 -4.57
N ASN A 93 -10.76 9.60 -3.70
CA ASN A 93 -10.93 9.47 -2.25
C ASN A 93 -11.43 10.78 -1.62
N LYS A 94 -12.38 10.68 -0.68
CA LYS A 94 -12.99 11.83 0.01
C LYS A 94 -12.01 12.70 0.82
N TYR A 95 -10.93 12.10 1.35
CA TYR A 95 -9.86 12.82 2.04
C TYR A 95 -8.79 13.27 1.05
N GLY A 96 -8.47 12.43 0.06
CA GLY A 96 -7.46 12.71 -0.95
C GLY A 96 -7.76 13.93 -1.79
N SER A 97 -8.99 14.07 -2.32
CA SER A 97 -9.44 15.27 -3.05
C SER A 97 -9.22 16.57 -2.26
N ARG A 98 -9.62 16.60 -0.99
CA ARG A 98 -9.44 17.78 -0.12
C ARG A 98 -7.95 18.10 0.11
N ARG A 99 -7.12 17.07 0.31
CA ARG A 99 -5.67 17.25 0.51
C ARG A 99 -4.97 17.71 -0.77
N VAL A 100 -5.39 17.22 -1.94
CA VAL A 100 -4.92 17.71 -3.25
C VAL A 100 -5.27 19.18 -3.43
N GLN A 101 -6.53 19.57 -3.19
CA GLN A 101 -6.95 20.98 -3.26
C GLN A 101 -6.12 21.86 -2.33
N LYS A 102 -5.79 21.36 -1.13
CA LYS A 102 -4.93 22.08 -0.17
C LYS A 102 -3.50 22.27 -0.68
N LEU A 103 -2.89 21.22 -1.23
CA LEU A 103 -1.54 21.29 -1.82
C LEU A 103 -1.48 22.24 -3.00
N LEU A 104 -2.56 22.33 -3.78
CA LEU A 104 -2.67 23.22 -4.93
C LEU A 104 -3.09 24.65 -4.56
N GLY A 105 -3.31 24.95 -3.28
CA GLY A 105 -3.71 26.28 -2.81
C GLY A 105 -5.13 26.71 -3.22
N ILE A 106 -6.00 25.74 -3.52
CA ILE A 106 -7.37 25.99 -4.01
C ILE A 106 -8.35 26.19 -2.83
N SER A 107 -8.09 25.56 -1.67
CA SER A 107 -9.00 25.57 -0.50
C SER A 107 -8.26 25.61 0.84
#